data_AF-A0A7R9UKY1-F1
#
_entry.id   AF-A0A7R9UKY1-F1
#
_cell.length_a   1.000
_cell.length_b   1.000
_cell.length_c   1.000
_cell.angle_alpha   90.00
_cell.angle_beta   90.00
_cell.angle_gamma   90.00
#
_symmetry.space_group_name_H-M   'P 1'
#
loop_
_entity.id
_entity.type
_entity.pdbx_description
1 polymer ?
#
loop_
_entity_poly.entity_id
_entity_poly.type
_entity_poly.pdbx_seq_one_letter_code
_entity_poly.pdbx_strand_id
1 'polypeptide(L)'
;RRMVDTSSGDTDVHRFELAARYLLIPVFAALIGWGTNVVALRMTFYPLEYIGFGEKYFRKYGVGPWHLGWQGIVPSKAAKMARISITLLTHELIDVQDVFSRIDPEQVAVELEPVMHRILSSIVGQVAHAYAPDVWASLPTYVRDEIVGRVRVDTPALIATVMADIRANIAQVINLEERVVNCDAPRAGQGVRRGGRGALVECGSGPRDAWTGECISRRSSGN
;
A
#
# COMPACT_ATOMS: atom_id res chain seq x y z
N ARG A 1 18.68 -67.20 54.27
CA ARG A 1 19.32 -67.08 52.93
C ARG A 1 18.37 -66.22 52.10
N ARG A 2 18.76 -64.99 51.78
CA ARG A 2 17.94 -63.90 51.22
C ARG A 2 17.29 -64.35 49.89
N MET A 3 15.95 -64.37 49.81
CA MET A 3 15.25 -64.28 48.52
C MET A 3 15.18 -62.81 48.19
N VAL A 4 15.88 -62.42 47.12
CA VAL A 4 15.87 -61.08 46.55
C VAL A 4 14.71 -61.05 45.57
N ASP A 5 13.78 -60.11 45.78
CA ASP A 5 12.70 -59.78 44.86
C ASP A 5 13.27 -59.35 43.51
N THR A 6 13.08 -60.19 42.49
CA THR A 6 13.38 -59.88 41.07
C THR A 6 12.11 -59.81 40.22
N SER A 7 10.95 -59.50 40.81
CA SER A 7 9.68 -59.45 40.07
C SER A 7 9.15 -58.04 39.78
N SER A 8 9.71 -56.98 40.38
CA SER A 8 9.16 -55.62 40.24
C SER A 8 9.75 -54.81 39.08
N GLY A 9 10.91 -55.18 38.55
CA GLY A 9 11.60 -54.40 37.51
C GLY A 9 11.09 -54.61 36.09
N ASP A 10 10.43 -55.74 35.79
CA ASP A 10 10.05 -56.11 34.42
C ASP A 10 8.74 -55.41 33.97
N THR A 11 7.81 -55.17 34.89
CA THR A 11 6.55 -54.47 34.60
C THR A 11 6.71 -52.97 34.38
N ASP A 12 7.72 -52.33 34.98
CA ASP A 12 7.95 -50.90 34.83
C ASP A 12 8.54 -50.57 33.45
N VAL A 13 9.49 -51.38 32.96
CA VAL A 13 10.13 -51.21 31.65
C VAL A 13 9.09 -51.29 30.52
N HIS A 14 8.16 -52.24 30.57
CA HIS A 14 7.09 -52.32 29.58
C HIS A 14 6.08 -51.16 29.66
N ARG A 15 5.77 -50.64 30.85
CA ARG A 15 4.90 -49.46 31.00
C ARG A 15 5.54 -48.20 30.43
N PHE A 16 6.86 -48.02 30.58
CA PHE A 16 7.59 -46.92 29.96
C PHE A 16 7.61 -47.01 28.43
N GLU A 17 7.75 -48.21 27.84
CA GLU A 17 7.65 -48.38 26.37
C GLU A 17 6.25 -48.05 25.83
N LEU A 18 5.20 -48.47 26.55
CA LEU A 18 3.82 -48.15 26.20
C LEU A 18 3.57 -46.64 26.31
N ALA A 19 3.97 -46.01 27.42
CA ALA A 19 3.84 -44.56 27.61
C ALA A 19 4.62 -43.75 26.57
N ALA A 20 5.84 -44.17 26.21
CA ALA A 20 6.63 -43.56 25.16
C ALA A 20 5.95 -43.65 23.79
N ARG A 21 5.33 -44.80 23.45
CA ARG A 21 4.55 -44.96 22.23
C ARG A 21 3.31 -44.08 22.20
N TYR A 22 2.57 -43.99 23.31
CA TYR A 22 1.40 -43.13 23.41
C TYR A 22 1.73 -41.64 23.37
N LEU A 23 2.92 -41.25 23.85
CA LEU A 23 3.38 -39.86 23.82
C LEU A 23 4.00 -39.48 22.47
N LEU A 24 4.50 -40.44 21.69
CA LEU A 24 4.98 -40.19 20.32
C LEU A 24 3.84 -39.81 19.36
N ILE A 25 2.65 -40.41 19.52
CA ILE A 25 1.48 -40.11 18.67
C ILE A 25 1.13 -38.61 18.64
N PRO A 26 0.91 -37.91 19.78
CA PRO A 26 0.62 -36.49 19.77
C PRO A 26 1.81 -35.64 19.33
N VAL A 27 3.05 -36.07 19.55
CA VAL A 27 4.25 -35.34 19.09
C VAL A 27 4.33 -35.32 17.56
N PHE A 28 4.13 -36.46 16.91
CA PHE A 28 4.09 -36.53 15.44
C PHE A 28 2.88 -35.80 14.87
N ALA A 29 1.71 -35.92 15.51
CA ALA A 29 0.51 -35.19 15.11
C ALA A 29 0.71 -33.67 15.18
N ALA A 30 1.35 -33.17 16.24
CA ALA A 30 1.68 -31.76 16.39
C ALA A 30 2.70 -31.30 15.33
N LEU A 31 3.72 -32.09 15.04
CA LEU A 31 4.73 -31.77 14.02
C LEU A 31 4.12 -31.68 12.62
N ILE A 32 3.28 -32.65 12.24
CA ILE A 32 2.62 -32.69 10.93
C ILE A 32 1.56 -31.58 10.84
N GLY A 33 0.78 -31.36 11.91
CA GLY A 33 -0.21 -30.29 11.97
C GLY A 33 0.41 -28.92 11.80
N TRP A 34 1.52 -28.65 12.51
CA TRP A 34 2.27 -27.41 12.37
C TRP A 34 2.89 -27.27 10.97
N GLY A 35 3.56 -28.32 10.47
CA GLY A 35 4.18 -28.30 9.15
C GLY A 35 3.18 -28.04 8.02
N THR A 36 2.03 -28.73 8.07
CA THR A 36 0.96 -28.56 7.07
C THR A 36 0.35 -27.16 7.12
N ASN A 37 0.12 -26.60 8.32
CA ASN A 37 -0.42 -25.25 8.45
C ASN A 37 0.52 -24.17 7.87
N VAL A 38 1.82 -24.29 8.12
CA VAL A 38 2.83 -23.36 7.57
C VAL A 38 2.88 -23.48 6.04
N VAL A 39 2.83 -24.70 5.51
CA VAL A 39 2.83 -24.94 4.06
C VAL A 39 1.55 -24.39 3.41
N ALA A 40 0.40 -24.61 4.03
CA ALA A 40 -0.88 -24.10 3.55
C ALA A 40 -0.88 -22.56 3.47
N LEU A 41 -0.38 -21.89 4.50
CA LEU A 41 -0.28 -20.43 4.51
C LEU A 41 0.71 -19.92 3.45
N ARG A 42 1.82 -20.65 3.23
CA ARG A 42 2.74 -20.33 2.13
C ARG A 42 2.08 -20.48 0.76
N MET A 43 1.24 -21.48 0.58
CA MET A 43 0.47 -21.72 -0.66
C MET A 43 -0.64 -20.69 -0.90
N THR A 44 -1.16 -20.03 0.14
CA THR A 44 -2.17 -18.97 -0.07
C THR A 44 -1.58 -17.66 -0.59
N PHE A 45 -0.31 -17.37 -0.25
CA PHE A 45 0.39 -16.14 -0.64
C PHE A 45 1.26 -16.29 -1.90
N TYR A 46 1.88 -17.47 -2.11
CA TYR A 46 2.71 -17.72 -3.28
C TYR A 46 1.99 -18.58 -4.33
N PRO A 47 2.21 -18.37 -5.63
CA PRO A 47 3.04 -17.34 -6.25
C PRO A 47 2.31 -15.99 -6.34
N LEU A 48 3.07 -14.90 -6.24
CA LEU A 48 2.57 -13.52 -6.29
C LEU A 48 2.04 -13.16 -7.67
N GLU A 49 2.71 -13.66 -8.71
CA GLU A 49 2.30 -13.53 -10.11
C GLU A 49 1.66 -14.84 -10.59
N TYR A 50 0.75 -14.75 -11.55
CA TYR A 50 0.14 -15.92 -12.16
C TYR A 50 1.18 -16.71 -12.96
N ILE A 51 1.57 -17.88 -12.46
CA ILE A 51 2.48 -18.79 -13.17
C ILE A 51 1.62 -19.77 -13.98
N GLY A 52 1.33 -19.40 -15.24
CA GLY A 52 0.67 -20.28 -16.21
C GLY A 52 1.68 -21.14 -16.96
N PHE A 53 1.79 -22.42 -16.62
CA PHE A 53 2.53 -23.40 -17.43
C PHE A 53 1.71 -23.73 -18.68
N GLY A 54 1.88 -22.91 -19.72
CA GLY A 54 1.29 -23.18 -21.03
C GLY A 54 0.45 -22.05 -21.62
N GLU A 55 0.29 -20.90 -20.97
CA GLU A 55 -0.49 -19.79 -21.54
C GLU A 55 0.03 -19.36 -22.92
N LYS A 56 1.37 -19.29 -23.10
CA LYS A 56 1.99 -19.03 -24.41
C LYS A 56 1.78 -20.16 -25.43
N TYR A 57 1.72 -21.42 -25.00
CA TYR A 57 1.57 -22.58 -25.89
C TYR A 57 0.10 -22.78 -26.28
N PHE A 58 -0.84 -22.78 -25.33
CA PHE A 58 -2.27 -22.96 -25.60
C PHE A 58 -2.89 -21.80 -26.38
N ARG A 59 -2.46 -20.55 -26.13
CA ARG A 59 -2.90 -19.37 -26.93
C ARG A 59 -2.50 -19.46 -28.40
N LYS A 60 -1.46 -20.23 -28.75
CA LYS A 60 -1.02 -20.47 -30.13
C LYS A 60 -1.89 -21.49 -30.89
N TYR A 61 -2.53 -22.43 -30.19
CA TYR A 61 -3.28 -23.53 -30.81
C TYR A 61 -4.81 -23.37 -30.78
N GLY A 62 -5.34 -22.22 -30.31
CA GLY A 62 -6.77 -21.90 -30.37
C GLY A 62 -7.67 -22.80 -29.52
N VAL A 63 -7.09 -23.63 -28.65
CA VAL A 63 -7.81 -24.48 -27.70
C VAL A 63 -8.12 -23.61 -26.46
N GLY A 64 -9.38 -23.64 -26.02
CA GLY A 64 -9.96 -22.69 -25.06
C GLY A 64 -9.19 -22.49 -23.74
N PRO A 65 -9.57 -21.47 -22.95
CA PRO A 65 -8.77 -20.92 -21.86
C PRO A 65 -8.77 -21.86 -20.65
N TRP A 66 -8.08 -22.99 -20.75
CA TRP A 66 -7.76 -23.78 -19.58
C TRP A 66 -6.70 -23.00 -18.81
N HIS A 67 -7.12 -22.32 -17.76
CA HIS A 67 -6.25 -21.61 -16.82
C HIS A 67 -5.42 -22.63 -16.03
N LEU A 68 -4.47 -23.30 -16.70
CA LEU A 68 -3.46 -24.19 -16.10
C LEU A 68 -2.35 -23.34 -15.45
N GLY A 69 -2.75 -22.42 -14.58
CA GLY A 69 -1.84 -21.62 -13.80
C GLY A 69 -2.30 -21.57 -12.36
N TRP A 70 -1.32 -21.59 -11.47
CA TRP A 70 -1.56 -21.47 -10.05
C TRP A 70 -1.08 -20.10 -9.60
N GLN A 71 -1.96 -19.39 -8.91
CA GLN A 71 -1.65 -18.15 -8.20
C GLN A 71 -2.26 -18.25 -6.81
N GLY A 72 -1.60 -17.66 -5.82
CA GLY A 72 -2.16 -17.58 -4.47
C GLY A 72 -3.57 -16.96 -4.49
N ILE A 73 -4.47 -17.45 -3.64
CA ILE A 73 -5.85 -16.95 -3.54
C ILE A 73 -5.90 -15.50 -3.05
N VAL A 74 -4.93 -15.10 -2.20
CA VAL A 74 -4.83 -13.73 -1.67
C VAL A 74 -4.37 -12.74 -2.73
N PRO A 75 -3.22 -12.91 -3.41
CA PRO A 75 -2.78 -11.96 -4.44
C PRO A 75 -3.76 -11.84 -5.61
N SER A 76 -4.38 -12.94 -6.04
CA SER A 76 -5.37 -12.92 -7.13
C SER A 76 -6.65 -12.13 -6.79
N LYS A 77 -6.96 -11.96 -5.50
CA LYS A 77 -8.16 -11.26 -5.01
C LYS A 77 -7.83 -10.09 -4.08
N ALA A 78 -6.58 -9.60 -4.09
CA ALA A 78 -6.08 -8.63 -3.14
C ALA A 78 -6.93 -7.35 -3.12
N ALA A 79 -7.27 -6.79 -4.28
CA ALA A 79 -8.11 -5.59 -4.38
C ALA A 79 -9.52 -5.79 -3.76
N LYS A 80 -10.15 -6.94 -4.00
CA LYS A 80 -11.48 -7.25 -3.44
C LYS A 80 -11.41 -7.43 -1.92
N MET A 81 -10.38 -8.13 -1.43
CA MET A 81 -10.17 -8.36 0.00
C MET A 81 -9.83 -7.06 0.72
N ALA A 82 -8.96 -6.23 0.17
CA ALA A 82 -8.61 -4.91 0.70
C ALA A 82 -9.86 -4.04 0.85
N ARG A 83 -10.72 -4.01 -0.17
CA ARG A 83 -11.98 -3.25 -0.11
C ARG A 83 -12.88 -3.73 1.02
N ILE A 84 -13.14 -5.04 1.12
CA ILE A 84 -13.99 -5.61 2.19
C ILE A 84 -13.42 -5.28 3.57
N SER A 85 -12.11 -5.44 3.77
CA SER A 85 -11.46 -5.11 5.04
C SER A 85 -11.61 -3.63 5.39
N ILE A 86 -11.39 -2.73 4.42
CA ILE A 86 -11.52 -1.28 4.64
C ILE A 86 -12.97 -0.89 4.93
N THR A 87 -13.94 -1.44 4.19
CA THR A 87 -15.36 -1.19 4.44
C THR A 87 -15.71 -1.63 5.85
N LEU A 88 -15.34 -2.85 6.29
CA LEU A 88 -15.62 -3.32 7.64
C LEU A 88 -14.95 -2.45 8.71
N LEU A 89 -13.68 -2.08 8.52
CA LEU A 89 -12.97 -1.20 9.45
C LEU A 89 -13.64 0.18 9.58
N THR A 90 -14.07 0.75 8.45
CA THR A 90 -14.66 2.10 8.38
C THR A 90 -16.12 2.11 8.85
N HIS A 91 -16.87 1.02 8.68
CA HIS A 91 -18.27 0.94 9.08
C HIS A 91 -18.48 0.45 10.51
N GLU A 92 -17.68 -0.51 10.98
CA GLU A 92 -17.92 -1.20 12.26
C GLU A 92 -16.95 -0.80 13.38
N LEU A 93 -15.71 -0.38 13.06
CA LEU A 93 -14.69 -0.15 14.09
C LEU A 93 -14.32 1.33 14.29
N ILE A 94 -14.26 2.14 13.23
CA ILE A 94 -13.77 3.52 13.29
C ILE A 94 -14.61 4.42 12.40
N ASP A 95 -15.32 5.38 13.00
CA ASP A 95 -15.92 6.47 12.25
C ASP A 95 -14.85 7.53 11.93
N VAL A 96 -14.62 7.75 10.64
CA VAL A 96 -13.68 8.76 10.12
C VAL A 96 -14.09 10.15 10.61
N GLN A 97 -15.40 10.44 10.73
CA GLN A 97 -15.88 11.72 11.24
C GLN A 97 -15.45 11.95 12.69
N ASP A 98 -15.49 10.91 13.53
CA ASP A 98 -15.07 11.00 14.92
C ASP A 98 -13.57 11.18 15.10
N VAL A 99 -12.76 10.64 14.19
CA VAL A 99 -11.30 10.84 14.22
C VAL A 99 -10.96 12.27 13.82
N PHE A 100 -11.56 12.77 12.74
CA PHE A 100 -11.28 14.11 12.24
C PHE A 100 -11.93 15.22 13.08
N SER A 101 -13.01 14.94 13.81
CA SER A 101 -13.63 15.90 14.74
C SER A 101 -12.74 16.23 15.94
N ARG A 102 -11.77 15.35 16.26
CA ARG A 102 -10.76 15.57 17.31
C ARG A 102 -9.60 16.44 16.86
N ILE A 103 -9.51 16.76 15.58
CA ILE A 103 -8.44 17.60 15.04
C ILE A 103 -8.86 19.08 15.17
N ASP A 104 -8.01 19.86 15.83
CA ASP A 104 -8.18 21.31 15.95
C ASP A 104 -7.59 22.02 14.71
N PRO A 105 -8.41 22.71 13.88
CA PRO A 105 -7.95 23.41 12.69
C PRO A 105 -6.89 24.47 12.99
N GLU A 106 -6.97 25.15 14.13
CA GLU A 106 -6.01 26.20 14.50
C GLU A 106 -4.65 25.57 14.84
N GLN A 107 -4.66 24.47 15.58
CA GLN A 107 -3.43 23.74 15.92
C GLN A 107 -2.75 23.17 14.67
N VAL A 108 -3.51 22.65 13.72
CA VAL A 108 -3.00 22.19 12.43
C VAL A 108 -2.38 23.34 11.63
N ALA A 109 -3.02 24.51 11.60
CA ALA A 109 -2.49 25.67 10.89
C ALA A 109 -1.12 26.12 11.44
N VAL A 110 -0.96 26.13 12.77
CA VAL A 110 0.31 26.46 13.44
C VAL A 110 1.40 25.44 13.10
N GLU A 111 1.08 24.15 13.10
CA GLU A 111 2.07 23.09 12.82
C GLU A 111 2.47 23.06 11.33
N LEU A 112 1.54 23.36 10.43
CA LEU A 112 1.81 23.41 8.99
C LEU A 112 2.47 24.73 8.53
N GLU A 113 2.36 25.80 9.30
CA GLU A 113 2.93 27.12 9.00
C GLU A 113 4.40 27.06 8.51
N PRO A 114 5.35 26.43 9.22
CA PRO A 114 6.76 26.41 8.79
C PRO A 114 6.98 25.64 7.49
N VAL A 115 6.15 24.62 7.20
CA VAL A 115 6.20 23.89 5.93
C VAL A 115 5.70 24.78 4.81
N MET A 116 4.58 25.47 5.04
CA MET A 116 3.96 26.35 4.07
C MET A 116 4.84 27.54 3.70
N HIS A 117 5.49 28.19 4.67
CA HIS A 117 6.40 29.32 4.41
C HIS A 117 7.57 28.97 3.49
N ARG A 118 8.03 27.71 3.53
CA ARG A 118 9.11 27.20 2.66
C ARG A 118 8.65 27.01 1.21
N ILE A 119 7.39 26.61 1.02
CA ILE A 119 6.87 26.25 -0.30
C ILE A 119 6.18 27.45 -0.97
N LEU A 120 5.60 28.35 -0.17
CA LEU A 120 4.85 29.53 -0.62
C LEU A 120 5.62 30.44 -1.57
N SER A 121 6.90 30.74 -1.28
CA SER A 121 7.70 31.58 -2.17
C SER A 121 7.85 30.96 -3.56
N SER A 122 7.98 29.65 -3.63
CA SER A 122 8.04 28.92 -4.89
C SER A 122 6.68 28.92 -5.61
N ILE A 123 5.59 28.63 -4.88
CA ILE A 123 4.24 28.59 -5.47
C ILE A 123 3.81 29.96 -5.98
N VAL A 124 3.99 31.03 -5.20
CA VAL A 124 3.63 32.39 -5.60
C VAL A 124 4.39 32.79 -6.87
N GLY A 125 5.68 32.47 -6.95
CA GLY A 125 6.47 32.68 -8.17
C GLY A 125 5.93 31.89 -9.36
N GLN A 126 5.62 30.61 -9.18
CA GLN A 126 5.07 29.76 -10.24
C GLN A 126 3.70 30.24 -10.75
N VAL A 127 2.80 30.60 -9.83
CA VAL A 127 1.47 31.12 -10.16
C VAL A 127 1.58 32.47 -10.86
N ALA A 128 2.44 33.37 -10.37
CA ALA A 128 2.65 34.66 -10.99
C ALA A 128 3.18 34.54 -12.43
N HIS A 129 4.14 33.64 -12.67
CA HIS A 129 4.64 33.36 -14.02
C HIS A 129 3.58 32.70 -14.92
N ALA A 130 2.68 31.87 -14.38
CA ALA A 130 1.64 31.19 -15.16
C ALA A 130 0.51 32.13 -15.59
N TYR A 131 0.07 33.04 -14.71
CA TYR A 131 -1.10 33.89 -14.97
C TYR A 131 -0.76 35.31 -15.46
N ALA A 132 0.38 35.88 -15.04
CA ALA A 132 0.73 37.27 -15.37
C ALA A 132 2.26 37.46 -15.54
N PRO A 133 2.88 36.81 -16.55
CA PRO A 133 4.32 36.83 -16.73
C PRO A 133 4.91 38.23 -16.96
N ASP A 134 4.24 39.07 -17.77
CA ASP A 134 4.73 40.41 -18.11
C ASP A 134 4.68 41.37 -16.91
N VAL A 135 3.62 41.28 -16.12
CA VAL A 135 3.45 42.06 -14.89
C VAL A 135 4.48 41.60 -13.84
N TRP A 136 4.67 40.29 -13.71
CA TRP A 136 5.64 39.75 -12.75
C TRP A 136 7.09 40.10 -13.10
N ALA A 137 7.45 40.10 -14.40
CA ALA A 137 8.78 40.45 -14.86
C ALA A 137 9.10 41.94 -14.72
N SER A 138 8.09 42.81 -14.85
CA SER A 138 8.23 44.27 -14.72
C SER A 138 8.24 44.78 -13.28
N LEU A 139 7.86 43.95 -12.29
CA LEU A 139 7.84 44.35 -10.89
C LEU A 139 9.25 44.40 -10.25
N PRO A 140 9.60 45.49 -9.54
CA PRO A 140 10.79 45.54 -8.69
C PRO A 140 10.78 44.41 -7.65
N THR A 141 11.96 43.97 -7.22
CA THR A 141 12.12 42.89 -6.22
C THR A 141 11.41 43.22 -4.91
N TYR A 142 11.46 44.48 -4.46
CA TYR A 142 10.78 44.91 -3.23
C TYR A 142 9.27 44.64 -3.25
N VAL A 143 8.59 44.85 -4.39
CA VAL A 143 7.14 44.64 -4.50
C VAL A 143 6.81 43.14 -4.50
N ARG A 144 7.67 42.33 -5.13
CA ARG A 144 7.51 40.87 -5.15
C ARG A 144 7.65 40.29 -3.75
N ASP A 145 8.64 40.76 -2.99
CA ASP A 145 8.86 40.34 -1.61
C ASP A 145 7.71 40.77 -0.69
N GLU A 146 7.13 41.96 -0.91
CA GLU A 146 5.95 42.45 -0.18
C GLU A 146 4.71 41.58 -0.45
N ILE A 147 4.46 41.21 -1.71
CA ILE A 147 3.36 40.32 -2.08
C ILE A 147 3.53 38.95 -1.40
N VAL A 148 4.73 38.37 -1.47
CA VAL A 148 5.02 37.09 -0.81
C VAL A 148 4.88 37.21 0.71
N GLY A 149 5.34 38.31 1.30
CA GLY A 149 5.20 38.60 2.72
C GLY A 149 3.75 38.65 3.16
N ARG A 150 2.88 39.30 2.38
CA ARG A 150 1.45 39.39 2.68
C ARG A 150 0.73 38.05 2.60
N VAL A 151 1.02 37.27 1.56
CA VAL A 151 0.45 35.92 1.41
C VAL A 151 0.89 35.03 2.58
N ARG A 152 2.14 35.14 3.06
CA ARG A 152 2.62 34.40 4.24
C ARG A 152 1.82 34.73 5.50
N VAL A 153 1.50 36.00 5.73
CA VAL A 153 0.71 36.42 6.91
C VAL A 153 -0.73 35.90 6.83
N ASP A 154 -1.33 35.88 5.64
CA ASP A 154 -2.72 35.44 5.46
C ASP A 154 -2.88 33.91 5.40
N THR A 155 -1.79 33.18 5.15
CA THR A 155 -1.82 31.72 4.94
C THR A 155 -2.35 30.92 6.14
N PRO A 156 -1.93 31.14 7.40
CA PRO A 156 -2.40 30.34 8.52
C PRO A 156 -3.92 30.39 8.70
N ALA A 157 -4.52 31.57 8.50
CA ALA A 157 -5.97 31.73 8.54
C ALA A 157 -6.67 30.95 7.42
N LEU A 158 -6.11 30.98 6.20
CA LEU A 158 -6.63 30.21 5.07
C LEU A 158 -6.55 28.69 5.32
N ILE A 159 -5.47 28.20 5.93
CA ILE A 159 -5.33 26.78 6.30
C ILE A 159 -6.39 26.40 7.31
N ALA A 160 -6.59 27.21 8.35
CA ALA A 160 -7.62 26.95 9.35
C ALA A 160 -9.01 26.86 8.71
N THR A 161 -9.33 27.76 7.76
CA THR A 161 -10.62 27.70 7.04
C THR A 161 -10.74 26.46 6.16
N VAL A 162 -9.70 26.11 5.40
CA VAL A 162 -9.71 24.91 4.54
C VAL A 162 -9.81 23.65 5.40
N MET A 163 -9.12 23.61 6.54
CA MET A 163 -9.16 22.49 7.47
C MET A 163 -10.53 22.37 8.15
N ALA A 164 -11.18 23.48 8.46
CA ALA A 164 -12.55 23.50 8.95
C ALA A 164 -13.55 22.98 7.89
N ASP A 165 -13.37 23.37 6.62
CA ASP A 165 -14.20 22.88 5.51
C ASP A 165 -14.01 21.38 5.26
N ILE A 166 -12.76 20.87 5.37
CA ILE A 166 -12.44 19.44 5.28
C ILE A 166 -13.11 18.68 6.42
N ARG A 167 -13.06 19.21 7.65
CA ARG A 167 -13.73 18.61 8.81
C ARG A 167 -15.24 18.51 8.59
N ALA A 168 -15.87 19.53 8.02
CA ALA A 168 -17.30 19.54 7.74
C ALA A 168 -17.70 18.58 6.60
N ASN A 169 -16.80 18.29 5.67
CA ASN A 169 -17.07 17.50 4.46
C ASN A 169 -16.20 16.23 4.34
N ILE A 170 -15.85 15.59 5.47
CA ILE A 170 -14.83 14.53 5.50
C ILE A 170 -15.13 13.35 4.57
N ALA A 171 -16.40 12.97 4.44
CA ALA A 171 -16.85 11.83 3.65
C ALA A 171 -16.67 12.04 2.13
N GLN A 172 -16.61 13.29 1.67
CA GLN A 172 -16.39 13.63 0.26
C GLN A 172 -14.90 13.79 -0.06
N VAL A 173 -14.08 14.15 0.92
CA VAL A 173 -12.65 14.43 0.73
C VAL A 173 -11.80 13.15 0.80
N ILE A 174 -12.16 12.20 1.67
CA ILE A 174 -11.37 10.99 1.92
C ILE A 174 -12.22 9.74 1.72
N ASN A 175 -12.23 9.22 0.49
CA ASN A 175 -12.76 7.90 0.19
C ASN A 175 -11.64 6.85 0.31
N LEU A 176 -11.57 6.18 1.46
CA LEU A 176 -10.52 5.19 1.74
C LEU A 176 -10.60 3.99 0.78
N GLU A 177 -11.79 3.57 0.36
CA GLU A 177 -11.97 2.43 -0.54
C GLU A 177 -11.33 2.69 -1.90
N GLU A 178 -11.57 3.88 -2.46
CA GLU A 178 -11.08 4.24 -3.79
C GLU A 178 -9.57 4.51 -3.79
N ARG A 179 -9.03 5.10 -2.71
CA ARG A 179 -7.60 5.44 -2.63
C ARG A 179 -6.71 4.20 -2.56
N VAL A 180 -7.06 3.19 -1.76
CA VAL A 180 -6.22 1.98 -1.60
C VAL A 180 -6.28 1.08 -2.83
N VAL A 181 -7.47 0.87 -3.40
CA VAL A 181 -7.63 0.01 -4.58
C VAL A 181 -6.94 0.59 -5.82
N ASN A 182 -6.85 1.92 -5.93
CA ASN A 182 -6.15 2.58 -7.04
C ASN A 182 -4.62 2.64 -6.87
N CYS A 183 -4.10 2.51 -5.65
CA CYS A 183 -2.65 2.51 -5.39
C CYS A 183 -2.01 1.13 -5.63
N ASP A 184 -2.75 0.03 -5.43
CA ASP A 184 -2.21 -1.34 -5.50
C ASP A 184 -2.35 -2.02 -6.86
N ALA A 185 -3.08 -1.42 -7.81
CA ALA A 185 -3.25 -1.99 -9.14
C ALA A 185 -2.18 -1.47 -10.12
N PRO A 186 -1.16 -2.27 -10.52
CA PRO A 186 -0.48 -1.99 -11.77
C PRO A 186 -1.52 -2.09 -12.87
N ARG A 187 -1.83 -0.97 -13.55
CA ARG A 187 -2.78 -0.95 -14.67
C ARG A 187 -2.25 -1.79 -15.83
N ALA A 188 -2.45 -3.09 -15.76
CA ALA A 188 -2.37 -3.97 -16.90
C ALA A 188 -3.67 -3.82 -17.70
N GLY A 189 -3.62 -3.03 -18.79
CA GLY A 189 -4.56 -3.21 -19.90
C GLY A 189 -5.85 -2.37 -19.94
N GLN A 190 -5.85 -1.12 -19.45
CA GLN A 190 -6.88 -0.16 -19.88
C GLN A 190 -6.32 0.78 -20.96
N GLY A 191 -6.53 0.38 -22.21
CA GLY A 191 -6.32 1.24 -23.37
C GLY A 191 -7.27 2.43 -23.34
N VAL A 192 -6.78 3.57 -22.88
CA VAL A 192 -7.42 4.86 -23.09
C VAL A 192 -7.25 5.20 -24.57
N ARG A 193 -8.28 4.91 -25.39
CA ARG A 193 -8.44 5.60 -26.67
C ARG A 193 -8.79 7.05 -26.37
N ARG A 194 -7.81 7.95 -26.42
CA ARG A 194 -8.05 9.38 -26.64
C ARG A 194 -7.46 9.78 -27.98
N GLY A 195 -8.33 10.07 -28.93
CA GLY A 195 -7.98 10.91 -30.07
C GLY A 195 -7.73 12.34 -29.57
N GLY A 196 -6.78 13.02 -30.21
CA GLY A 196 -6.50 14.44 -29.97
C GLY A 196 -5.03 14.69 -29.72
N ARG A 197 -4.38 15.31 -30.70
CA ARG A 197 -2.97 15.74 -30.71
C ARG A 197 -2.61 16.52 -29.43
N GLY A 198 -1.60 16.02 -28.72
CA GLY A 198 -0.92 16.67 -27.59
C GLY A 198 0.17 15.73 -27.11
N ALA A 199 1.42 16.20 -27.09
CA ALA A 199 2.62 15.39 -26.87
C ALA A 199 2.51 14.53 -25.59
N LEU A 200 2.65 13.20 -25.76
CA LEU A 200 2.71 12.23 -24.68
C LEU A 200 4.15 12.10 -24.20
N VAL A 201 4.37 12.29 -22.90
CA VAL A 201 5.57 11.81 -22.21
C VAL A 201 5.46 10.29 -22.12
N GLU A 202 6.17 9.57 -22.98
CA GLU A 202 6.31 8.12 -22.88
C GLU A 202 7.04 7.76 -21.59
N CYS A 203 6.36 7.07 -20.68
CA CYS A 203 7.03 6.34 -19.60
C CYS A 203 7.72 5.11 -20.20
N GLY A 204 9.03 5.23 -20.44
CA GLY A 204 9.87 4.16 -20.93
C GLY A 204 9.82 2.93 -20.03
N SER A 205 9.64 1.76 -20.64
CA SER A 205 9.72 0.44 -20.01
C SER A 205 11.19 0.09 -19.71
N GLY A 206 11.74 0.62 -18.62
CA GLY A 206 13.02 0.21 -18.05
C GLY A 206 12.84 -0.64 -16.78
N PRO A 207 13.83 -1.48 -16.40
CA PRO A 207 13.79 -2.22 -15.13
C PRO A 207 13.78 -1.23 -13.96
N ARG A 208 12.85 -1.41 -13.02
CA ARG A 208 12.65 -0.55 -11.84
C ARG A 208 13.27 -1.13 -10.57
N ASP A 209 13.76 -0.25 -9.72
CA ASP A 209 14.43 -0.52 -8.46
C ASP A 209 13.41 -1.01 -7.42
N ALA A 210 13.68 -2.13 -6.77
CA ALA A 210 12.70 -2.86 -5.94
C ALA A 210 12.29 -2.18 -4.62
N TRP A 211 12.87 -1.03 -4.26
CA TRP A 211 12.67 -0.39 -2.95
C TRP A 211 12.15 1.05 -2.99
N THR A 212 12.20 1.75 -4.12
CA THR A 212 11.78 3.17 -4.21
C THR A 212 10.77 3.44 -5.31
N GLY A 213 10.62 2.56 -6.31
CA GLY A 213 9.64 2.74 -7.39
C GLY A 213 9.89 3.97 -8.31
N GLU A 214 10.99 4.70 -8.11
CA GLU A 214 11.39 5.83 -8.94
C GLU A 214 12.05 5.35 -10.23
N CYS A 215 11.73 5.99 -11.35
CA CYS A 215 12.44 5.80 -12.61
C CYS A 215 13.82 6.47 -12.51
N ILE A 216 14.90 5.69 -12.58
CA ILE A 216 16.26 6.22 -12.76
C ILE A 216 16.31 6.96 -14.10
N SER A 217 16.13 8.28 -14.09
CA SER A 217 16.34 9.10 -15.28
C SER A 217 17.85 9.25 -15.52
N ARG A 218 18.44 8.39 -16.35
CA ARG A 218 19.75 8.70 -16.95
C ARG A 218 19.56 9.81 -17.98
N ARG A 219 19.86 11.04 -17.59
CA ARG A 219 20.00 12.17 -18.52
C ARG A 219 21.29 11.96 -19.32
N SER A 220 21.19 11.39 -20.51
CA SER A 220 22.27 11.32 -21.49
C SER A 220 22.45 12.70 -22.12
N SER A 221 23.52 13.41 -21.76
CA SER A 221 24.02 14.55 -22.53
C SER A 221 24.66 14.06 -23.83
N GLY A 222 24.37 14.68 -24.96
CA GLY A 222 25.16 14.48 -26.17
C GLY A 222 24.47 14.91 -27.46
N ASN A 223 24.85 16.12 -27.91
CA ASN A 223 24.78 16.72 -29.25
C ASN A 223 23.42 16.87 -29.94
#